data_AF-A0A932MIG9-F1
#
_entry.id   AF-A0A932MIG9-F1
#
_cell.length_a   1.000
_cell.length_b   1.000
_cell.length_c   1.000
_cell.angle_alpha   90.00
_cell.angle_beta   90.00
_cell.angle_gamma   90.00
#
_symmetry.space_group_name_H-M   'P 1'
#
loop_
_entity.id
_entity.type
_entity.pdbx_description
1 polymer ?
#
loop_
_entity_poly.entity_id
_entity_poly.type
_entity_poly.pdbx_seq_one_letter_code
_entity_poly.pdbx_strand_id
1 'polypeptide(L)'
;MALVVLLRGVNVGGHRTFRPSTLAEQLKHLDAVNIGAAGTFVIRQPVARTQLRAELARRLPFDAEIMICQGREIVRLMSTHHFADQPVRPDVVRFVSLLSQRPRSAPSMPLSFPSSGKWLLKILARDDRFVFGVYRRHMKVISYLETIDRLFGVPATTRNWNTITAIARVLGSEGA
;
A
#
# COMPACT_ATOMS: atom_id res chain seq x y z
N MET A 1 3.41 18.11 7.68
CA MET A 1 2.44 17.39 6.82
C MET A 1 2.64 15.91 7.03
N ALA A 2 1.56 15.18 7.29
CA ALA A 2 1.62 13.76 7.63
C ALA A 2 2.26 12.89 6.53
N LEU A 3 2.97 11.85 6.95
CA LEU A 3 3.56 10.82 6.08
C LEU A 3 2.84 9.49 6.30
N VAL A 4 2.75 8.70 5.23
CA VAL A 4 2.17 7.36 5.26
C VAL A 4 3.26 6.35 4.93
N VAL A 5 3.37 5.32 5.77
CA VAL A 5 4.40 4.29 5.68
C VAL A 5 3.74 2.94 5.41
N LEU A 6 4.20 2.25 4.37
CA LEU A 6 3.79 0.87 4.07
C LEU A 6 5.03 -0.03 4.09
N LEU A 7 5.06 -1.00 4.99
CA LEU A 7 6.12 -2.02 5.04
C LEU A 7 5.81 -3.16 4.07
N ARG A 8 6.82 -3.60 3.34
CA ARG A 8 6.66 -4.69 2.38
C ARG A 8 6.99 -6.06 2.99
N GLY A 9 6.16 -7.05 2.70
CA GLY A 9 6.46 -8.46 2.98
C GLY A 9 6.55 -8.81 4.46
N VAL A 10 5.89 -8.03 5.32
CA VAL A 10 5.85 -8.26 6.77
C VAL A 10 4.58 -9.01 7.16
N ASN A 11 4.66 -9.89 8.15
CA ASN A 11 3.52 -10.65 8.67
C ASN A 11 2.77 -11.47 7.59
N VAL A 12 3.49 -12.01 6.59
CA VAL A 12 2.93 -12.86 5.53
C VAL A 12 3.61 -14.22 5.57
N GLY A 13 2.83 -15.31 5.52
CA GLY A 13 3.35 -16.67 5.46
C GLY A 13 4.19 -17.09 6.67
N GLY A 14 4.04 -16.43 7.83
CA GLY A 14 4.83 -16.69 9.03
C GLY A 14 6.23 -16.04 9.04
N HIS A 15 6.60 -15.31 7.98
CA HIS A 15 7.90 -14.65 7.87
C HIS A 15 7.84 -13.17 8.26
N ARG A 16 9.00 -12.62 8.67
CA ARG A 16 9.18 -11.21 9.07
C ARG A 16 8.07 -10.77 10.02
N THR A 17 7.87 -11.61 11.04
CA THR A 17 6.77 -11.46 12.00
C THR A 17 7.15 -10.42 13.05
N PHE A 18 6.28 -9.44 13.25
CA PHE A 18 6.41 -8.42 14.29
C PHE A 18 5.03 -7.87 14.67
N ARG A 19 4.95 -7.13 15.79
CA ARG A 19 3.71 -6.46 16.23
C ARG A 19 3.71 -4.98 15.81
N PRO A 20 2.90 -4.58 14.81
CA PRO A 20 2.87 -3.18 14.36
C PRO A 20 2.44 -2.20 15.44
N SER A 21 1.55 -2.59 16.36
CA SER A 21 1.13 -1.76 17.50
C SER A 21 2.31 -1.40 18.42
N THR A 22 3.22 -2.35 18.66
CA THR A 22 4.44 -2.11 19.45
C THR A 22 5.36 -1.10 18.74
N LEU A 23 5.50 -1.21 17.42
CA LEU A 23 6.29 -0.24 16.65
C LEU A 23 5.64 1.16 16.66
N ALA A 24 4.31 1.26 16.62
CA ALA A 24 3.61 2.53 16.76
C ALA A 24 3.84 3.19 18.13
N GLU A 25 3.76 2.41 19.22
CA GLU A 25 4.05 2.92 20.58
C GLU A 25 5.49 3.43 20.69
N GLN A 26 6.44 2.71 20.09
CA GLN A 26 7.84 3.12 19.99
C GLN A 26 8.06 4.41 19.19
N LEU A 27 7.12 4.76 18.31
CA LEU A 27 7.12 5.96 17.47
C LEU A 27 6.12 7.02 17.93
N LYS A 28 5.63 6.95 19.18
CA LYS A 28 4.63 7.88 19.72
C LYS A 28 5.06 9.34 19.69
N HIS A 29 6.37 9.62 19.76
CA HIS A 29 6.91 10.98 19.63
C HIS A 29 6.66 11.59 18.25
N LEU A 30 6.38 10.77 17.23
CA LEU A 30 5.96 11.19 15.90
C LEU A 30 4.43 11.10 15.70
N ASP A 31 3.70 10.81 16.77
CA ASP A 31 2.25 10.57 16.74
C ASP A 31 1.85 9.54 15.68
N ALA A 32 2.52 8.37 15.75
CA ALA A 32 2.35 7.27 14.83
C ALA A 32 1.06 6.48 15.10
N VAL A 33 0.20 6.37 14.09
CA VAL A 33 -1.03 5.58 14.11
C VAL A 33 -0.84 4.31 13.28
N ASN A 34 -0.94 3.14 13.90
CA ASN A 34 -0.92 1.85 13.19
C ASN A 34 -2.30 1.52 12.59
N ILE A 35 -2.31 0.97 11.39
CA ILE A 35 -3.51 0.49 10.70
C ILE A 35 -3.35 -1.00 10.35
N GLY A 36 -4.04 -1.85 11.12
CA GLY A 36 -4.07 -3.30 10.92
C GLY A 36 -2.75 -3.99 11.25
N ALA A 37 -2.52 -5.14 10.61
CA ALA A 37 -1.38 -6.04 10.91
C ALA A 37 -0.27 -6.01 9.85
N ALA A 38 -0.49 -5.39 8.68
CA ALA A 38 0.43 -5.46 7.55
C ALA A 38 1.57 -4.42 7.60
N GLY A 39 1.85 -3.80 8.76
CA GLY A 39 2.84 -2.73 8.87
C GLY A 39 2.44 -1.50 8.04
N THR A 40 1.33 -0.87 8.42
CA THR A 40 0.84 0.37 7.79
C THR A 40 0.73 1.43 8.86
N PHE A 41 1.37 2.58 8.64
CA PHE A 41 1.41 3.65 9.63
C PHE A 41 1.09 5.01 9.02
N VAL A 42 0.41 5.84 9.80
CA VAL A 42 0.29 7.28 9.55
C VAL A 42 1.15 7.99 10.58
N ILE A 43 2.07 8.83 10.13
CA ILE A 43 2.95 9.63 10.97
C ILE A 43 2.46 11.07 10.89
N ARG A 44 1.87 11.57 11.97
CA ARG A 44 1.17 12.85 12.00
C ARG A 44 2.10 14.02 12.24
N GLN A 45 3.10 13.84 13.11
CA GLN A 45 4.09 14.89 13.35
C GLN A 45 5.02 15.11 12.14
N PRO A 46 5.44 16.37 11.88
CA PRO A 46 6.43 16.67 10.86
C PRO A 46 7.76 15.95 11.12
N VAL A 47 8.24 15.20 10.13
CA VAL A 47 9.54 14.53 10.17
C VAL A 47 10.11 14.41 8.75
N ALA A 48 11.43 14.52 8.61
CA ALA A 48 12.09 14.30 7.33
C ALA A 48 11.95 12.83 6.90
N ARG A 49 11.69 12.57 5.61
CA ARG A 49 11.54 11.20 5.09
C ARG A 49 12.76 10.32 5.35
N THR A 50 13.96 10.89 5.28
CA THR A 50 15.23 10.19 5.54
C THR A 50 15.37 9.82 7.02
N GLN A 51 15.05 10.74 7.92
CA GLN A 51 15.05 10.51 9.36
C GLN A 51 14.04 9.43 9.76
N LEU A 52 12.79 9.54 9.27
CA LEU A 52 11.75 8.54 9.52
C LEU A 52 12.16 7.15 9.01
N ARG A 53 12.73 7.08 7.81
CA ARG A 53 13.23 5.82 7.23
C ARG A 53 14.33 5.19 8.09
N ALA A 54 15.32 5.98 8.50
CA ALA A 54 16.41 5.50 9.34
C ALA A 54 15.91 5.03 10.71
N GLU A 55 14.96 5.74 11.31
CA GLU A 55 14.37 5.35 12.57
C GLU A 55 13.55 4.06 12.48
N LEU A 56 12.71 3.91 11.44
CA LEU A 56 11.97 2.67 11.18
C LEU A 56 12.92 1.49 10.98
N ALA A 57 13.95 1.65 10.15
CA ALA A 57 14.92 0.59 9.89
C ALA A 57 15.65 0.12 11.16
N ARG A 58 16.04 1.04 12.06
CA ARG A 58 16.69 0.68 13.33
C ARG A 58 15.78 -0.05 14.31
N ARG A 59 14.47 0.20 14.26
CA ARG A 59 13.49 -0.37 15.20
C ARG A 59 12.90 -1.69 14.71
N LEU A 60 12.95 -1.96 13.41
CA LEU A 60 12.49 -3.22 12.85
C LEU A 60 13.46 -4.35 13.19
N PRO A 61 12.97 -5.54 13.58
CA PRO A 61 13.82 -6.68 13.91
C PRO A 61 14.38 -7.40 12.66
N PHE A 62 14.17 -6.83 11.48
CA PHE A 62 14.58 -7.38 10.19
C PHE A 62 14.66 -6.25 9.15
N ASP A 63 15.38 -6.51 8.07
CA ASP A 63 15.35 -5.65 6.89
C ASP A 63 14.00 -5.79 6.16
N ALA A 64 13.34 -4.66 5.96
CA ALA A 64 12.13 -4.56 5.17
C ALA A 64 12.19 -3.36 4.24
N GLU A 65 11.57 -3.50 3.07
CA GLU A 65 11.37 -2.37 2.19
C GLU A 65 10.27 -1.46 2.78
N ILE A 66 10.62 -0.19 2.96
CA ILE A 66 9.77 0.82 3.59
C ILE A 66 9.29 1.79 2.51
N MET A 67 8.02 1.72 2.12
CA MET A 67 7.44 2.71 1.22
C MET A 67 6.96 3.92 2.01
N ILE A 68 7.29 5.12 1.56
CA ILE A 68 6.83 6.37 2.18
C ILE A 68 6.17 7.25 1.11
N CYS A 69 4.95 7.71 1.38
CA CYS A 69 4.25 8.73 0.60
C CYS A 69 3.67 9.80 1.54
N GLN A 70 3.20 10.90 0.97
CA GLN A 70 2.57 11.99 1.71
C GLN A 70 1.10 11.67 1.96
N GLY A 71 0.57 12.10 3.11
CA GLY A 71 -0.85 11.98 3.41
C GLY A 71 -1.74 12.60 2.32
N ARG A 72 -1.35 13.77 1.78
CA ARG A 72 -2.08 14.43 0.68
C ARG A 72 -2.20 13.58 -0.58
N GLU A 73 -1.21 12.71 -0.86
CA GLU A 73 -1.28 11.80 -2.01
C GLU A 73 -2.42 10.79 -1.78
N ILE A 74 -2.56 10.25 -0.55
CA ILE A 74 -3.66 9.34 -0.18
C ILE A 74 -5.02 10.04 -0.21
N VAL A 75 -5.11 11.26 0.33
CA VAL A 75 -6.36 12.05 0.30
C VAL A 75 -6.79 12.29 -1.15
N ARG A 76 -5.85 12.63 -2.05
CA ARG A 76 -6.14 12.78 -3.49
C ARG A 76 -6.66 11.49 -4.12
N LEU A 77 -6.23 10.30 -3.67
CA LEU A 77 -6.77 9.05 -4.21
C LEU A 77 -8.26 8.89 -3.92
N MET A 78 -8.77 9.45 -2.82
CA MET A 78 -10.18 9.31 -2.45
C MET A 78 -11.13 10.03 -3.42
N SER A 79 -10.65 11.03 -4.16
CA SER A 79 -11.41 11.71 -5.22
C SER A 79 -11.26 11.07 -6.60
N THR A 80 -10.49 9.98 -6.72
CA THR A 80 -10.35 9.26 -7.99
C THR A 80 -11.49 8.25 -8.18
N HIS A 81 -11.90 8.06 -9.44
CA HIS A 81 -13.01 7.17 -9.81
C HIS A 81 -12.53 5.89 -10.50
N HIS A 82 -11.28 5.45 -10.25
CA HIS A 82 -10.66 4.26 -10.88
C HIS A 82 -11.38 2.93 -10.57
N PHE A 83 -12.32 2.94 -9.63
CA PHE A 83 -13.16 1.79 -9.28
C PHE A 83 -14.64 1.96 -9.67
N ALA A 84 -15.01 3.01 -10.41
CA ALA A 84 -16.41 3.29 -10.76
C ALA A 84 -17.08 2.08 -11.45
N ASP A 85 -16.40 1.46 -12.41
CA ASP A 85 -16.91 0.30 -13.16
C ASP A 85 -16.65 -1.04 -12.46
N GLN A 86 -16.21 -1.03 -11.21
CA GLN A 86 -15.84 -2.24 -10.45
C GLN A 86 -16.80 -2.45 -9.29
N PRO A 87 -18.00 -3.03 -9.47
CA PRO A 87 -18.96 -3.21 -8.37
C PRO A 87 -18.33 -3.95 -7.18
N VAL A 88 -18.66 -3.52 -5.96
CA VAL A 88 -18.20 -4.21 -4.75
C VAL A 88 -18.83 -5.60 -4.72
N ARG A 89 -17.99 -6.64 -4.72
CA ARG A 89 -18.42 -8.03 -4.66
C ARG A 89 -17.68 -8.77 -3.54
N PRO A 90 -18.32 -9.71 -2.83
CA PRO A 90 -17.66 -10.48 -1.77
C PRO A 90 -16.47 -11.32 -2.25
N ASP A 91 -16.39 -11.70 -3.53
CA ASP A 91 -15.27 -12.45 -4.09
C ASP A 91 -14.16 -11.56 -4.68
N VAL A 92 -14.38 -10.24 -4.78
CA VAL A 92 -13.46 -9.28 -5.39
C VAL A 92 -12.92 -8.29 -4.37
N VAL A 93 -11.60 -8.11 -4.37
CA VAL A 93 -10.91 -7.13 -3.53
C VAL A 93 -10.32 -6.03 -4.41
N ARG A 94 -10.69 -4.78 -4.10
CA ARG A 94 -10.02 -3.59 -4.64
C ARG A 94 -8.73 -3.35 -3.86
N PHE A 95 -7.67 -2.97 -4.56
CA PHE A 95 -6.39 -2.67 -3.95
C PHE A 95 -5.71 -1.48 -4.62
N VAL A 96 -4.76 -0.91 -3.90
CA VAL A 96 -3.76 0.01 -4.45
C VAL A 96 -2.37 -0.49 -4.12
N SER A 97 -1.47 -0.42 -5.09
CA SER A 97 -0.04 -0.67 -4.89
C SER A 97 0.72 0.63 -5.00
N LEU A 98 1.56 0.91 -4.00
CA LEU A 98 2.51 2.01 -4.04
C LEU A 98 3.85 1.51 -4.58
N LEU A 99 4.29 2.08 -5.69
CA LEU A 99 5.61 1.84 -6.27
C LEU A 99 6.69 2.56 -5.45
N SER A 100 7.83 1.89 -5.25
CA SER A 100 8.95 2.45 -4.47
C SER A 100 9.51 3.73 -5.05
N GLN A 101 9.47 3.85 -6.38
CA GLN A 101 9.96 4.99 -7.15
C GLN A 101 9.18 5.12 -8.45
N ARG A 102 9.57 6.07 -9.31
CA ARG A 102 8.99 6.21 -10.65
C ARG A 102 9.13 4.88 -11.41
N PRO A 103 8.04 4.37 -12.04
CA PRO A 103 8.12 3.12 -12.79
C PRO A 103 9.11 3.22 -13.94
N ARG A 104 9.79 2.10 -14.24
CA ARG A 104 10.72 1.97 -15.38
C ARG A 104 10.00 1.60 -16.67
N SER A 105 8.76 1.13 -16.56
CA SER A 105 7.90 0.73 -17.66
C SER A 105 6.47 1.23 -17.43
N ALA A 106 5.78 1.57 -18.52
CA ALA A 106 4.40 2.04 -18.50
C ALA A 106 3.56 1.15 -19.43
N PRO A 107 3.15 -0.04 -18.98
CA PRO A 107 2.36 -0.93 -19.83
C PRO A 107 0.98 -0.30 -20.09
N SER A 108 0.39 -0.61 -21.25
CA SER A 108 -0.95 -0.16 -21.61
C SER A 108 -1.98 -0.77 -20.65
N MET A 109 -2.96 0.04 -20.23
CA MET A 109 -4.00 -0.35 -19.28
C MET A 109 -5.38 -0.30 -19.94
N PRO A 110 -6.35 -1.12 -19.50
CA PRO A 110 -6.26 -2.08 -18.39
C PRO A 110 -5.58 -3.42 -18.78
N LEU A 111 -5.07 -4.15 -17.78
CA LEU A 111 -4.47 -5.48 -17.92
C LEU A 111 -5.22 -6.51 -17.10
N SER A 112 -5.27 -7.75 -17.56
CA SER A 112 -5.86 -8.88 -16.83
C SER A 112 -4.88 -10.07 -16.78
N PHE A 113 -4.87 -10.77 -15.65
CA PHE A 113 -4.04 -11.95 -15.41
C PHE A 113 -4.86 -13.10 -14.85
N PRO A 114 -4.72 -14.33 -15.41
CA PRO A 114 -4.06 -14.61 -16.69
C PRO A 114 -4.70 -13.82 -17.85
N SER A 115 -3.95 -13.63 -18.95
CA SER A 115 -4.40 -12.85 -20.12
C SER A 115 -5.55 -13.50 -20.88
N SER A 116 -5.71 -14.82 -20.73
CA SER A 116 -6.83 -15.60 -21.25
C SER A 116 -7.51 -16.40 -20.14
N GLY A 117 -8.80 -16.70 -20.34
CA GLY A 117 -9.61 -17.45 -19.39
C GLY A 117 -10.10 -16.63 -18.19
N LYS A 118 -10.31 -17.30 -17.05
CA LYS A 118 -10.85 -16.66 -15.85
C LYS A 118 -9.78 -15.80 -15.18
N TRP A 119 -9.95 -14.48 -15.24
CA TRP A 119 -9.06 -13.54 -14.58
C TRP A 119 -9.06 -13.70 -13.05
N LEU A 120 -7.89 -13.48 -12.46
CA LEU A 120 -7.62 -13.48 -11.02
C LEU A 120 -7.12 -12.12 -10.53
N LEU A 121 -6.43 -11.36 -11.38
CA LEU A 121 -5.95 -10.01 -11.11
C LEU A 121 -6.26 -9.11 -12.32
N LYS A 122 -6.68 -7.88 -12.06
CA LYS A 122 -6.77 -6.81 -13.04
C LYS A 122 -6.04 -5.57 -12.55
N ILE A 123 -5.28 -4.96 -13.44
CA ILE A 123 -4.72 -3.62 -13.24
C ILE A 123 -5.56 -2.66 -14.08
N LEU A 124 -6.13 -1.66 -13.42
CA LEU A 124 -7.15 -0.78 -14.00
C LEU A 124 -6.54 0.52 -14.50
N ALA A 125 -5.69 1.13 -13.66
CA ALA A 125 -5.12 2.44 -13.91
C ALA A 125 -3.84 2.62 -13.08
N ARG A 126 -3.11 3.71 -13.39
CA ARG A 126 -1.98 4.19 -12.60
C ARG A 126 -2.03 5.71 -12.52
N ASP A 127 -1.93 6.25 -11.31
CA ASP A 127 -1.68 7.66 -11.04
C ASP A 127 -0.31 7.82 -10.38
N ASP A 128 0.66 8.34 -11.12
CA ASP A 128 2.05 8.46 -10.68
C ASP A 128 2.60 7.12 -10.11
N ARG A 129 2.85 7.02 -8.81
CA ARG A 129 3.35 5.80 -8.16
C ARG A 129 2.25 4.89 -7.62
N PHE A 130 0.97 5.24 -7.79
CA PHE A 130 -0.15 4.45 -7.31
C PHE A 130 -0.76 3.64 -8.45
N VAL A 131 -0.80 2.33 -8.28
CA VAL A 131 -1.39 1.38 -9.23
C VAL A 131 -2.70 0.86 -8.65
N PHE A 132 -3.78 0.97 -9.42
CA PHE A 132 -5.12 0.57 -9.02
C PHE A 132 -5.47 -0.77 -9.64
N GLY A 133 -6.07 -1.66 -8.85
CA GLY A 133 -6.48 -2.94 -9.38
C GLY A 133 -7.52 -3.66 -8.54
N VAL A 134 -8.00 -4.76 -9.09
CA VAL A 134 -8.88 -5.70 -8.40
C VAL A 134 -8.34 -7.11 -8.53
N TYR A 135 -8.53 -7.92 -7.49
CA TYR A 135 -8.24 -9.35 -7.56
C TYR A 135 -9.39 -10.18 -7.01
N ARG A 136 -9.51 -11.43 -7.45
CA ARG A 136 -10.47 -12.38 -6.87
C ARG A 136 -9.85 -13.11 -5.69
N ARG A 137 -10.58 -13.28 -4.59
CA ARG A 137 -10.10 -14.05 -3.43
C ARG A 137 -9.76 -15.48 -3.85
N HIS A 138 -8.47 -15.76 -4.02
CA HIS A 138 -7.95 -17.05 -4.46
C HIS A 138 -6.46 -17.15 -4.10
N MET A 139 -5.98 -18.32 -3.65
CA MET A 139 -4.60 -18.49 -3.18
C MET A 139 -3.55 -18.10 -4.24
N LYS A 140 -3.81 -18.41 -5.52
CA LYS A 140 -2.95 -18.03 -6.65
C LYS A 140 -2.81 -16.52 -6.87
N VAL A 141 -3.58 -15.65 -6.22
CA VAL A 141 -3.43 -14.20 -6.39
C VAL A 141 -2.09 -13.68 -5.90
N ILE A 142 -1.51 -14.30 -4.87
CA ILE A 142 -0.23 -13.87 -4.31
C ILE A 142 0.85 -13.84 -5.40
N SER A 143 0.93 -14.89 -6.24
CA SER A 143 1.90 -14.94 -7.33
C SER A 143 1.63 -13.93 -8.46
N TYR A 144 0.38 -13.52 -8.66
CA TYR A 144 0.04 -12.46 -9.61
C TYR A 144 0.33 -11.06 -9.07
N LEU A 145 0.21 -10.84 -7.76
CA LEU A 145 0.57 -9.55 -7.16
C LEU A 145 2.08 -9.28 -7.28
N GLU A 146 2.91 -10.32 -7.26
CA GLU A 146 4.34 -10.21 -7.57
C GLU A 146 4.61 -9.82 -9.04
N THR A 147 3.66 -10.03 -9.95
CA THR A 147 3.77 -9.56 -11.34
C THR A 147 3.75 -8.04 -11.44
N ILE A 148 3.20 -7.32 -10.45
CA ILE A 148 3.19 -5.85 -10.43
C ILE A 148 4.63 -5.30 -10.46
N ASP A 149 5.53 -5.86 -9.68
CA ASP A 149 6.95 -5.47 -9.68
C ASP A 149 7.57 -5.60 -11.07
N ARG A 150 7.31 -6.74 -11.74
CA ARG A 150 7.81 -7.04 -13.08
C ARG A 150 7.23 -6.09 -14.12
N LEU A 151 5.93 -5.80 -14.03
CA LEU A 151 5.22 -4.92 -14.97
C LEU A 151 5.70 -3.48 -14.95
N PHE A 152 6.07 -2.98 -13.77
CA PHE A 152 6.51 -1.58 -13.60
C PHE A 152 8.03 -1.45 -13.44
N GLY A 153 8.76 -2.57 -13.42
CA GLY A 153 10.21 -2.65 -13.27
C GLY A 153 10.73 -2.14 -11.94
N VAL A 154 9.86 -1.97 -10.94
CA VAL A 154 10.20 -1.46 -9.61
C VAL A 154 9.35 -2.16 -8.55
N PRO A 155 9.90 -2.34 -7.33
CA PRO A 155 9.15 -2.83 -6.19
C PRO A 155 7.81 -2.14 -5.92
N ALA A 156 6.78 -2.91 -5.59
CA ALA A 156 5.46 -2.42 -5.21
C ALA A 156 5.00 -2.97 -3.86
N THR A 157 4.31 -2.13 -3.07
CA THR A 157 3.64 -2.56 -1.83
C THR A 157 2.14 -2.39 -1.96
N THR A 158 1.43 -3.52 -1.97
CA THR A 158 -0.03 -3.59 -2.15
C THR A 158 -0.77 -3.48 -0.81
N ARG A 159 -1.86 -2.72 -0.80
CA ARG A 159 -2.83 -2.64 0.29
C ARG A 159 -4.26 -2.73 -0.24
N ASN A 160 -5.12 -3.37 0.54
CA ASN A 160 -6.55 -3.37 0.30
C ASN A 160 -7.07 -1.92 0.31
N TRP A 161 -8.02 -1.60 -0.58
CA TRP A 161 -8.62 -0.28 -0.63
C TRP A 161 -9.23 0.16 0.71
N ASN A 162 -9.82 -0.77 1.48
CA ASN A 162 -10.33 -0.48 2.82
C ASN A 162 -9.24 0.01 3.77
N THR A 163 -8.01 -0.50 3.63
CA THR A 163 -6.85 0.00 4.38
C THR A 163 -6.50 1.43 3.95
N ILE A 164 -6.53 1.72 2.65
CA ILE A 164 -6.31 3.07 2.13
C ILE A 164 -7.40 4.05 2.63
N THR A 165 -8.66 3.61 2.66
CA THR A 165 -9.77 4.40 3.22
C THR A 165 -9.58 4.64 4.72
N ALA A 166 -9.09 3.65 5.48
CA ALA A 166 -8.77 3.83 6.89
C ALA A 166 -7.64 4.85 7.11
N ILE A 167 -6.60 4.83 6.26
CA ILE A 167 -5.54 5.85 6.26
C ILE A 167 -6.15 7.23 6.02
N ALA A 168 -7.00 7.38 5.00
CA ALA A 168 -7.63 8.64 4.67
C ALA A 168 -8.50 9.20 5.81
N ARG A 169 -9.22 8.33 6.54
CA ARG A 169 -9.98 8.73 7.73
C ARG A 169 -9.09 9.30 8.82
N VAL A 170 -7.99 8.63 9.14
CA VAL A 170 -7.01 9.12 10.14
C VAL A 170 -6.44 10.47 9.72
N LEU A 171 -6.14 10.66 8.43
CA LEU A 171 -5.64 11.93 7.89
C LEU A 171 -6.71 13.04 7.90
N GLY A 172 -8.00 12.71 7.73
CA GLY A 172 -9.10 13.66 7.76
C GLY A 172 -9.50 14.10 9.17
N SER A 173 -9.22 13.29 10.19
CA SER A 173 -9.49 13.61 11.60
C SER A 173 -8.54 14.67 12.19
N GLU A 174 -7.52 15.13 11.46
CA GLU A 174 -6.66 16.27 11.86
C GLU A 174 -7.27 17.66 11.54
N GLY A 175 -8.43 17.70 10.86
CA GLY A 175 -9.08 18.94 10.42
C GLY A 175 -10.34 19.33 11.20
N ALA A 176 -10.56 18.78 12.40
CA ALA A 176 -11.68 19.10 13.28
C ALA A 176 -11.19 19.64 14.63
#